data_AF-N9QES0-F1
#
_entry.id   AF-N9QES0-F1
#
_cell.length_a   1.000
_cell.length_b   1.000
_cell.length_c   1.000
_cell.angle_alpha   90.00
_cell.angle_beta   90.00
_cell.angle_gamma   90.00
#
_symmetry.space_group_name_H-M   'P 1'
#
loop_
_entity.id
_entity.type
_entity.pdbx_description
1 polymer ?
#
loop_
_entity_poly.entity_id
_entity_poly.type
_entity_poly.pdbx_seq_one_letter_code
_entity_poly.pdbx_strand_id
1 'polypeptide(L)'
;MNHHHLSEVNEFLAQISNCNEKGIIIIGATNRPKAIDSAMLRTGRLEKHIYIGFPDFNARLDMLKQYIENRPFSEDLDLFNVAILTVGYTSSDLKYIVNETAKMALKKDSKITDEFFKEVIEKYKPSVKNDDSFSQF
;
A
#
# COMPACT_ATOMS: atom_id res chain seq x y z
N MET A 1 -14.26 0.81 33.54
CA MET A 1 -13.15 1.11 32.60
C MET A 1 -13.56 1.95 31.38
N ASN A 2 -14.71 2.67 31.34
CA ASN A 2 -15.24 3.23 30.08
C ASN A 2 -15.69 4.70 30.06
N HIS A 3 -15.43 5.52 31.09
CA HIS A 3 -15.77 6.96 31.02
C HIS A 3 -14.70 7.83 30.32
N HIS A 4 -13.42 7.46 30.43
CA HIS A 4 -12.33 8.23 29.82
C HIS A 4 -12.30 8.08 28.30
N HIS A 5 -12.43 6.86 27.77
CA HIS A 5 -12.35 6.58 26.34
C HIS A 5 -13.47 7.26 25.53
N LEU A 6 -14.68 7.37 26.08
CA LEU A 6 -15.78 8.11 25.44
C LEU A 6 -15.56 9.63 25.48
N SER A 7 -14.98 10.13 26.57
CA SER A 7 -14.66 11.56 26.71
C SER A 7 -13.57 11.99 25.73
N GLU A 8 -12.55 11.15 25.53
CA GLU A 8 -11.46 11.37 24.57
C GLU A 8 -11.97 11.36 23.12
N VAL A 9 -12.83 10.39 22.75
CA VAL A 9 -13.42 10.32 21.41
C VAL A 9 -14.32 11.53 21.16
N ASN A 10 -15.13 11.94 22.13
CA ASN A 10 -16.01 13.11 22.00
C ASN A 10 -15.23 14.41 21.87
N GLU A 11 -14.15 14.57 22.66
CA GLU A 11 -13.29 15.76 22.55
C GLU A 11 -12.60 15.79 21.19
N PHE A 12 -12.07 14.66 20.73
CA PHE A 12 -11.50 14.57 19.38
C PHE A 12 -12.53 14.94 18.30
N LEU A 13 -13.75 14.41 18.40
CA LEU A 13 -14.86 14.74 17.50
C LEU A 13 -15.20 16.25 17.50
N ALA A 14 -15.17 16.89 18.66
CA ALA A 14 -15.42 18.33 18.78
C ALA A 14 -14.32 19.14 18.08
N GLN A 15 -13.06 18.75 18.25
CA GLN A 15 -11.92 19.45 17.65
C GLN A 15 -11.87 19.32 16.12
N ILE A 16 -12.23 18.16 15.56
CA ILE A 16 -12.20 17.94 14.10
C ILE A 16 -13.42 18.51 13.38
N SER A 17 -14.50 18.81 14.12
CA SER A 17 -15.72 19.37 13.52
C SER A 17 -15.44 20.78 13.00
N ASN A 18 -15.80 21.04 11.74
CA ASN A 18 -15.63 22.33 11.07
C ASN A 18 -14.17 22.82 10.93
N CYS A 19 -13.19 21.92 10.94
CA CYS A 19 -11.79 22.26 10.65
C CYS A 19 -11.60 22.89 9.26
N ASN A 20 -12.45 22.53 8.30
CA ASN A 20 -12.47 23.10 6.96
C ASN A 20 -12.74 24.61 6.96
N GLU A 21 -13.57 25.13 7.88
CA GLU A 21 -13.83 26.57 8.04
C GLU A 21 -12.56 27.33 8.47
N LYS A 22 -11.62 26.63 9.12
CA LYS A 22 -10.30 27.15 9.51
C LYS A 22 -9.23 26.87 8.45
N GLY A 23 -9.60 26.34 7.28
CA GLY A 23 -8.67 25.98 6.21
C GLY A 23 -7.82 24.72 6.50
N ILE A 24 -8.23 23.89 7.45
CA ILE A 24 -7.51 22.67 7.84
C ILE A 24 -8.15 21.44 7.19
N ILE A 25 -7.33 20.60 6.55
CA ILE A 25 -7.74 19.31 5.99
C ILE A 25 -7.25 18.19 6.90
N ILE A 26 -8.14 17.25 7.23
CA ILE A 26 -7.83 16.08 8.05
C ILE A 26 -7.86 14.84 7.17
N ILE A 27 -6.79 14.05 7.24
CA ILE A 27 -6.67 12.76 6.56
C ILE A 27 -6.49 11.68 7.63
N GLY A 28 -7.42 10.72 7.66
CA GLY A 28 -7.32 9.51 8.48
C GLY A 28 -6.99 8.29 7.61
N ALA A 29 -6.21 7.36 8.14
CA ALA A 29 -5.90 6.09 7.50
C ALA A 29 -6.16 4.93 8.47
N THR A 30 -6.81 3.86 8.00
CA THR A 30 -7.08 2.66 8.80
C THR A 30 -7.08 1.41 7.94
N ASN A 31 -6.59 0.30 8.50
CA ASN A 31 -6.76 -1.04 7.94
C ASN A 31 -7.99 -1.76 8.53
N ARG A 32 -8.79 -1.07 9.36
CA ARG A 32 -9.97 -1.61 10.05
C ARG A 32 -11.14 -0.61 9.95
N PRO A 33 -11.67 -0.31 8.75
CA PRO A 33 -12.72 0.69 8.58
C PRO A 33 -13.99 0.36 9.38
N LYS A 34 -14.33 -0.94 9.51
CA LYS A 34 -15.46 -1.44 10.32
C LYS A 34 -15.35 -1.13 11.82
N ALA A 35 -14.16 -0.79 12.32
CA ALA A 35 -13.93 -0.45 13.72
C ALA A 35 -14.04 1.06 14.00
N ILE A 36 -14.22 1.89 12.98
CA ILE A 36 -14.42 3.33 13.16
C ILE A 36 -15.83 3.59 13.69
N ASP A 37 -15.94 4.46 14.70
CA ASP A 37 -17.23 4.92 15.19
C ASP A 37 -17.99 5.66 14.09
N SER A 38 -19.23 5.24 13.82
CA SER A 38 -20.14 5.87 12.86
C SER A 38 -20.30 7.40 13.05
N ALA A 39 -20.13 7.92 14.26
CA ALA A 39 -20.15 9.35 14.53
C ALA A 39 -19.01 10.10 13.84
N MET A 40 -17.85 9.46 13.63
CA MET A 40 -16.72 10.06 12.90
C MET A 40 -16.98 10.21 11.41
N LEU A 41 -17.80 9.33 10.83
CA LEU A 41 -18.07 9.24 9.39
C LEU A 41 -19.19 10.18 8.92
N ARG A 42 -19.78 10.95 9.84
CA ARG A 42 -20.86 11.90 9.52
C ARG A 42 -20.32 13.13 8.78
N THR A 43 -21.22 13.78 8.02
CA THR A 43 -20.97 15.05 7.33
C THR A 43 -20.31 16.09 8.25
N GLY A 44 -19.31 16.81 7.73
CA GLY A 44 -18.53 17.80 8.48
C GLY A 44 -17.35 17.23 9.29
N ARG A 45 -17.08 15.92 9.20
CA ARG A 45 -15.96 15.22 9.84
C ARG A 45 -15.17 14.41 8.80
N LEU A 46 -15.08 13.09 8.94
CA LEU A 46 -14.45 12.20 7.97
C LEU A 46 -15.48 11.78 6.91
N GLU A 47 -16.01 12.74 6.15
CA GLU A 47 -17.09 12.48 5.19
C GLU A 47 -16.62 11.72 3.94
N LYS A 48 -15.40 12.00 3.46
CA LYS A 48 -14.86 11.38 2.25
C LYS A 48 -14.12 10.10 2.60
N HIS A 49 -14.61 8.99 2.07
CA HIS A 49 -13.93 7.70 2.16
C HIS A 49 -13.29 7.36 0.83
N ILE A 50 -12.01 7.01 0.87
CA ILE A 50 -11.25 6.60 -0.30
C ILE A 50 -10.70 5.22 0.01
N TYR A 51 -11.21 4.20 -0.69
CA TYR A 51 -10.66 2.87 -0.62
C TYR A 51 -9.35 2.80 -1.41
N ILE A 52 -8.31 2.28 -0.78
CA ILE A 52 -7.02 2.00 -1.41
C ILE A 52 -6.90 0.49 -1.58
N GLY A 53 -7.19 0.02 -2.78
CA GLY A 53 -7.10 -1.39 -3.14
C GLY A 53 -5.68 -1.84 -3.49
N PHE A 54 -5.57 -3.08 -3.94
CA PHE A 54 -4.33 -3.61 -4.49
C PHE A 54 -3.95 -2.86 -5.77
N PRO A 55 -2.64 -2.68 -6.03
CA PRO A 55 -2.19 -2.02 -7.25
C PRO A 55 -2.61 -2.83 -8.48
N ASP A 56 -3.20 -2.14 -9.45
CA ASP A 56 -3.47 -2.72 -10.76
C ASP A 56 -2.17 -2.96 -11.56
N PHE A 57 -2.30 -3.50 -12.77
CA PHE A 57 -1.14 -3.79 -13.60
C PHE A 57 -0.24 -2.56 -13.84
N ASN A 58 -0.81 -1.41 -14.18
CA ASN A 58 -0.04 -0.21 -14.50
C ASN A 58 0.65 0.34 -13.24
N ALA A 59 -0.08 0.36 -12.11
CA ALA A 59 0.47 0.75 -10.83
C ALA A 59 1.65 -0.16 -10.42
N ARG A 60 1.53 -1.47 -10.60
CA ARG A 60 2.64 -2.40 -10.33
C ARG A 60 3.84 -2.13 -11.23
N LEU A 61 3.61 -1.92 -12.53
CA LEU A 61 4.68 -1.61 -13.48
C LEU A 61 5.41 -0.32 -13.11
N ASP A 62 4.70 0.74 -12.76
CA ASP A 62 5.31 2.02 -12.38
C ASP A 62 6.03 1.94 -11.03
N MET A 63 5.47 1.21 -10.06
CA MET A 63 6.16 0.91 -8.80
C MET A 63 7.46 0.12 -9.03
N LEU A 64 7.43 -0.89 -9.91
CA LEU A 64 8.62 -1.69 -10.24
C LEU A 64 9.71 -0.81 -10.88
N LYS A 65 9.35 0.06 -11.82
CA LYS A 65 10.28 1.06 -12.41
C LYS A 65 10.89 1.95 -11.34
N GLN A 66 10.05 2.51 -10.46
CA GLN A 66 10.51 3.38 -9.37
C GLN A 66 11.44 2.64 -8.40
N TYR A 67 11.11 1.41 -8.03
CA TYR A 67 11.90 0.64 -7.06
C TYR A 67 13.25 0.17 -7.61
N ILE A 68 13.37 0.02 -8.93
CA ILE A 68 14.62 -0.40 -9.57
C ILE A 68 15.51 0.76 -10.05
N GLU A 69 14.98 1.98 -10.22
CA GLU A 69 15.65 3.13 -10.86
C GLU A 69 17.09 3.37 -10.39
N ASN A 70 17.38 3.16 -9.11
CA ASN A 70 18.70 3.40 -8.51
C ASN A 70 19.52 2.11 -8.30
N ARG A 71 19.30 1.08 -9.13
CA ARG A 71 19.97 -0.23 -9.02
C ARG A 71 20.54 -0.66 -10.37
N PRO A 72 21.68 -1.37 -10.40
CA PRO A 72 22.17 -1.96 -11.65
C PRO A 72 21.22 -3.06 -12.13
N PHE A 73 20.58 -2.85 -13.28
CA PHE A 73 19.75 -3.85 -13.97
C PHE A 73 20.21 -4.06 -15.41
N SER A 74 19.90 -5.23 -15.96
CA SER A 74 20.25 -5.59 -17.33
C SER A 74 19.41 -4.83 -18.35
N GLU A 75 19.96 -4.53 -19.53
CA GLU A 75 19.28 -3.73 -20.57
C GLU A 75 18.05 -4.45 -21.15
N ASP A 76 18.02 -5.78 -21.04
CA ASP A 76 16.95 -6.66 -21.50
C ASP A 76 15.92 -6.99 -20.42
N LEU A 77 16.01 -6.39 -19.22
CA LEU A 77 15.09 -6.67 -18.13
C LEU A 77 13.64 -6.29 -18.49
N ASP A 78 12.75 -7.29 -18.53
CA ASP A 78 11.33 -7.09 -18.86
C ASP A 78 10.46 -6.86 -17.61
N LEU A 79 10.43 -5.61 -17.14
CA LEU A 79 9.54 -5.21 -16.04
C LEU A 79 8.04 -5.36 -16.37
N PHE A 80 7.65 -5.36 -17.64
CA PHE A 80 6.27 -5.58 -18.04
C PHE A 80 5.87 -7.01 -17.68
N ASN A 81 6.70 -8.00 -18.02
CA ASN A 81 6.47 -9.39 -17.63
C ASN A 81 6.52 -9.58 -16.10
N VAL A 82 7.42 -8.91 -15.39
CA VAL A 82 7.44 -8.93 -13.91
C VAL A 82 6.12 -8.40 -13.33
N ALA A 83 5.53 -7.34 -13.91
CA ALA A 83 4.24 -6.80 -13.48
C ALA A 83 3.05 -7.78 -13.74
N ILE A 84 3.14 -8.62 -14.79
CA ILE A 84 2.19 -9.71 -15.04
C ILE A 84 2.31 -10.78 -13.95
N LEU A 85 3.53 -11.18 -13.59
CA LEU A 85 3.78 -12.26 -12.62
C LEU A 85 3.46 -11.88 -11.17
N THR A 86 3.24 -10.59 -10.91
CA THR A 86 3.05 -10.03 -9.56
C THR A 86 1.60 -9.65 -9.26
N VAL A 87 0.61 -10.29 -9.92
CA VAL A 87 -0.80 -10.12 -9.54
C VAL A 87 -1.01 -10.43 -8.06
N GLY A 88 -1.74 -9.57 -7.36
CA GLY A 88 -2.06 -9.72 -5.94
C GLY A 88 -0.97 -9.24 -4.99
N TYR A 89 0.18 -8.77 -5.50
CA TYR A 89 1.22 -8.19 -4.66
C TYR A 89 0.80 -6.80 -4.18
N THR A 90 1.02 -6.52 -2.90
CA THR A 90 0.91 -5.17 -2.34
C THR A 90 2.12 -4.32 -2.73
N SER A 91 2.03 -3.00 -2.52
CA SER A 91 3.19 -2.10 -2.70
C SER A 91 4.41 -2.55 -1.86
N SER A 92 4.18 -3.02 -0.63
CA SER A 92 5.22 -3.59 0.23
C SER A 92 5.82 -4.88 -0.33
N ASP A 93 5.01 -5.77 -0.90
CA ASP A 93 5.51 -7.03 -1.50
C ASP A 93 6.39 -6.73 -2.72
N LEU A 94 5.97 -5.80 -3.59
CA LEU A 94 6.76 -5.38 -4.76
C LEU A 94 8.11 -4.80 -4.35
N LYS A 95 8.12 -3.90 -3.35
CA LYS A 95 9.37 -3.34 -2.82
C LYS A 95 10.26 -4.44 -2.24
N TYR A 96 9.66 -5.42 -1.56
CA TYR A 96 10.36 -6.54 -0.97
C TYR A 96 11.02 -7.42 -2.04
N ILE A 97 10.29 -7.85 -3.08
CA ILE A 97 10.87 -8.70 -4.14
C ILE A 97 12.00 -7.97 -4.87
N VAL A 98 11.87 -6.68 -5.18
CA VAL A 98 12.94 -5.91 -5.83
C VAL A 98 14.19 -5.84 -4.93
N ASN A 99 14.03 -5.76 -3.61
CA ASN A 99 15.13 -5.83 -2.63
C ASN A 99 15.81 -7.21 -2.62
N GLU A 100 15.04 -8.30 -2.59
CA GLU A 100 15.61 -9.64 -2.59
C GLU A 100 16.30 -9.97 -3.92
N THR A 101 15.72 -9.55 -5.05
CA THR A 101 16.33 -9.68 -6.38
C THR A 101 17.65 -8.92 -6.46
N ALA A 102 17.70 -7.68 -5.94
CA ALA A 102 18.94 -6.90 -5.90
C ALA A 102 20.02 -7.55 -5.01
N LYS A 103 19.64 -8.09 -3.85
CA LYS A 103 20.57 -8.83 -2.97
C LYS A 103 21.09 -10.10 -3.65
N MET A 104 20.24 -10.79 -4.39
CA MET A 104 20.62 -12.00 -5.13
C MET A 104 21.63 -11.66 -6.24
N ALA A 105 21.35 -10.61 -7.02
CA ALA A 105 22.25 -10.12 -8.06
C ALA A 105 23.61 -9.72 -7.47
N LEU A 106 23.61 -8.97 -6.36
CA LEU A 106 24.83 -8.56 -5.65
C LEU A 106 25.66 -9.77 -5.18
N LYS A 107 25.03 -10.82 -4.63
CA LYS A 107 25.72 -12.05 -4.22
C LYS A 107 26.37 -12.80 -5.39
N LYS A 108 25.88 -12.57 -6.60
CA LYS A 108 26.38 -13.19 -7.84
C LYS A 108 27.31 -12.26 -8.62
N ASP A 109 27.63 -11.09 -8.08
CA ASP A 109 28.40 -10.03 -8.76
C ASP A 109 27.83 -9.72 -10.16
N SER A 110 26.50 -9.61 -10.24
CA SER A 110 25.77 -9.42 -11.49
C SER A 110 24.75 -8.27 -11.36
N LYS A 111 24.23 -7.82 -12.51
CA LYS A 111 23.08 -6.91 -12.58
C LYS A 111 21.78 -7.68 -12.31
N ILE A 112 20.71 -6.96 -11.99
CA ILE A 112 19.36 -7.54 -11.87
C ILE A 112 18.88 -8.02 -13.25
N THR A 113 18.40 -9.26 -13.33
CA THR A 113 17.85 -9.89 -14.55
C THR A 113 16.48 -10.51 -14.29
N ASP A 114 15.78 -10.92 -15.35
CA ASP A 114 14.51 -11.63 -15.29
C ASP A 114 14.60 -12.97 -14.52
N GLU A 115 15.71 -13.70 -14.63
CA GLU A 115 15.92 -14.97 -13.92
C GLU A 115 15.88 -14.76 -12.40
N PHE A 116 16.54 -13.71 -11.90
CA PHE A 116 16.52 -13.40 -10.47
C PHE A 116 15.12 -12.97 -10.01
N PHE A 117 14.34 -12.27 -10.83
CA PHE A 117 12.95 -11.98 -10.50
C PHE A 117 12.10 -13.25 -10.45
N LYS A 118 12.23 -14.15 -11.42
CA LYS A 118 11.50 -15.43 -11.43
C LYS A 118 11.78 -16.24 -10.17
N GLU A 119 13.05 -16.40 -9.79
CA GLU A 119 13.44 -17.13 -8.58
C GLU A 119 12.85 -16.50 -7.30
N VAL A 120 12.90 -15.17 -7.20
CA VAL A 120 12.37 -14.44 -6.04
C VAL A 120 10.84 -14.52 -5.97
N ILE A 121 10.13 -14.37 -7.09
CA ILE A 121 8.66 -14.47 -7.18
C ILE A 121 8.17 -15.90 -6.89
N GLU A 122 8.96 -16.92 -7.24
CA GLU A 122 8.68 -18.31 -6.84
C GLU A 122 8.75 -18.48 -5.33
N LYS A 123 9.75 -17.88 -4.70
CA LYS A 123 10.01 -18.00 -3.27
C LYS A 123 9.07 -17.14 -2.40
N TYR A 124 8.72 -15.94 -2.84
CA TYR A 124 7.99 -14.95 -2.04
C TYR A 124 6.66 -14.58 -2.69
N LYS A 125 5.62 -15.37 -2.39
CA LYS A 125 4.24 -15.14 -2.85
C LYS A 125 3.59 -13.93 -2.16
N PRO A 126 2.47 -13.39 -2.69
CA PRO A 126 1.74 -12.28 -2.06
C PRO A 126 1.51 -12.52 -0.56
N SER A 127 1.77 -11.50 0.26
CA SER A 127 1.66 -11.64 1.72
C SER A 127 0.22 -11.56 2.22
N VAL A 128 -0.66 -10.92 1.46
CA VAL A 128 -2.07 -10.74 1.81
C VAL A 128 -2.94 -11.32 0.69
N LYS A 129 -4.03 -11.99 1.06
CA LYS A 129 -5.03 -12.41 0.07
C LYS A 129 -5.80 -11.19 -0.41
N ASN A 130 -6.09 -11.13 -1.71
CA ASN A 130 -6.97 -10.09 -2.23
C ASN A 130 -8.37 -10.30 -1.63
N ASP A 131 -8.74 -9.45 -0.67
CA ASP A 131 -10.04 -9.43 -0.04
C ASP A 131 -10.72 -8.10 -0.38
N ASP A 132 -11.51 -8.13 -1.45
CA ASP A 132 -12.28 -6.98 -1.93
C ASP A 132 -13.49 -6.66 -1.04
N SER A 133 -13.67 -7.30 0.12
CA SER A 133 -14.77 -7.00 1.05
C SER A 133 -14.74 -5.57 1.62
N PHE A 134 -13.64 -4.83 1.40
CA PHE A 134 -13.49 -3.42 1.75
C PHE A 134 -13.94 -2.45 0.65
N SER A 135 -14.19 -2.93 -0.58
CA SER A 135 -14.69 -2.09 -1.69
C SER A 135 -16.12 -1.57 -1.47
N GLN A 136 -16.83 -2.11 -0.49
CA GLN A 136 -18.21 -1.73 -0.12
C GLN A 136 -18.27 -0.66 0.98
N PHE A 137 -17.13 -0.13 1.42
CA PHE A 137 -17.03 0.96 2.40
C PHE A 137 -16.90 2.34 1.75
#